data_AF-A0A3C0R5L8-F1
#
_entry.id   AF-A0A3C0R5L8-F1
#
_cell.length_a   1.000
_cell.length_b   1.000
_cell.length_c   1.000
_cell.angle_alpha   90.00
_cell.angle_beta   90.00
_cell.angle_gamma   90.00
#
_symmetry.space_group_name_H-M   'P 1'
#
loop_
_entity.id
_entity.type
_entity.pdbx_description
1 polymer ?
#
loop_
_entity_poly.entity_id
_entity_poly.type
_entity_poly.pdbx_seq_one_letter_code
_entity_poly.pdbx_strand_id
1 'polypeptide(L)'
;AAICYKFFGVHEWIGRIQAVILFAVSLPFFFLLVRDTWHGLPAHGASAGCRCRFADTAATWALFFYSFAPLNLFASREFMPDVPSLSLAIIGLYFFLRYGHAIRDSRIAWPRAEESKRDRANGESVAGRWLIASAGFISLALLIKLPTAIIGAPLLYLAVAAVYDHRTLSNGGRRPALQDLLVRLVARWELWLFALITLAPPAIWYWHAHEVAEKFYPHHFFGAGGIRIMSASWYWKIAKQITTSSLTPVLFALATAGAF
;
A
#
# COMPACT_ATOMS: atom_id res chain seq x y z
N ALA A 1 -18.90 -6.92 8.99
CA ALA A 1 -19.86 -8.03 9.15
C ALA A 1 -20.64 -7.98 10.46
N ALA A 2 -20.01 -8.13 11.63
CA ALA A 2 -20.72 -8.24 12.91
C ALA A 2 -21.70 -7.09 13.22
N ILE A 3 -21.29 -5.84 12.95
CA ILE A 3 -22.17 -4.67 13.12
C ILE A 3 -23.40 -4.78 12.20
N CYS A 4 -23.20 -5.10 10.92
CA CYS A 4 -24.29 -5.27 9.96
C CYS A 4 -25.23 -6.42 10.36
N TYR A 5 -24.69 -7.53 10.88
CA TYR A 5 -25.50 -8.64 11.37
C TYR A 5 -26.38 -8.25 12.56
N LYS A 6 -25.92 -7.34 13.42
CA LYS A 6 -26.72 -6.83 14.54
C LYS A 6 -27.97 -6.08 14.08
N PHE A 7 -27.89 -5.37 12.95
CA PHE A 7 -29.01 -4.57 12.43
C PHE A 7 -29.92 -5.34 11.46
N PHE A 8 -29.33 -6.18 10.60
CA PHE A 8 -30.03 -6.80 9.48
C PHE A 8 -30.21 -8.31 9.63
N GLY A 9 -29.75 -8.91 10.74
CA GLY A 9 -29.74 -10.35 10.93
C GLY A 9 -28.54 -11.04 10.28
N VAL A 10 -28.36 -12.33 10.60
CA VAL A 10 -27.25 -13.13 10.07
C VAL A 10 -27.63 -13.68 8.70
N HIS A 11 -27.17 -13.01 7.65
CA HIS A 11 -27.36 -13.44 6.28
C HIS A 11 -26.03 -13.54 5.54
N GLU A 12 -25.85 -14.61 4.78
CA GLU A 12 -24.62 -14.88 4.02
C GLU A 12 -24.25 -13.75 3.05
N TRP A 13 -25.26 -13.15 2.41
CA TRP A 13 -25.05 -12.06 1.45
C TRP A 13 -24.44 -10.81 2.11
N ILE A 14 -24.75 -10.54 3.39
CA ILE A 14 -24.20 -9.38 4.12
C ILE A 14 -22.69 -9.53 4.34
N GLY A 15 -22.22 -10.76 4.50
CA GLY A 15 -20.79 -11.05 4.55
C GLY A 15 -20.13 -10.77 3.20
N ARG A 16 -20.66 -11.37 2.13
CA ARG A 16 -20.07 -11.32 0.79
C ARG A 16 -20.13 -9.94 0.14
N ILE A 17 -21.20 -9.19 0.37
CA ILE A 17 -21.37 -7.86 -0.25
C ILE A 17 -20.33 -6.85 0.23
N GLN A 18 -19.75 -7.02 1.41
CA GLN A 18 -18.72 -6.12 1.94
C GLN A 18 -17.45 -6.15 1.08
N ALA A 19 -17.02 -7.33 0.64
CA ALA A 19 -15.86 -7.48 -0.23
C ALA A 19 -16.14 -6.86 -1.62
N VAL A 20 -17.34 -7.07 -2.17
CA VAL A 20 -17.77 -6.46 -3.44
C VAL A 20 -17.78 -4.93 -3.35
N ILE A 21 -18.35 -4.37 -2.28
CA ILE A 21 -18.42 -2.91 -2.09
C ILE A 21 -17.02 -2.33 -1.94
N LEU A 22 -16.16 -2.91 -1.10
CA LEU A 22 -14.80 -2.42 -0.90
C LEU A 22 -13.96 -2.52 -2.19
N PHE A 23 -14.13 -3.61 -2.94
CA PHE A 23 -13.50 -3.76 -4.25
C PHE A 23 -13.94 -2.64 -5.19
N ALA A 24 -15.25 -2.44 -5.37
CA ALA A 24 -15.80 -1.41 -6.23
C ALA A 24 -15.35 0.00 -5.81
N VAL A 25 -15.32 0.29 -4.51
CA VAL A 25 -14.82 1.56 -3.97
C VAL A 25 -13.33 1.73 -4.25
N SER A 26 -12.52 0.67 -4.24
CA SER A 26 -11.08 0.77 -4.52
C SER A 26 -10.74 1.08 -5.98
N LEU A 27 -11.61 0.75 -6.92
CA LEU A 27 -11.40 0.94 -8.37
C LEU A 27 -11.03 2.39 -8.77
N PRO A 28 -11.78 3.43 -8.39
CA PRO A 28 -11.39 4.80 -8.71
C PRO A 28 -10.04 5.18 -8.09
N PHE A 29 -9.74 4.73 -6.87
CA PHE A 29 -8.45 5.00 -6.24
C PHE A 29 -7.30 4.28 -6.93
N PHE A 30 -7.53 3.06 -7.41
CA PHE A 30 -6.55 2.32 -8.19
C PHE A 30 -6.24 3.03 -9.51
N PHE A 31 -7.28 3.47 -10.23
CA PHE A 31 -7.12 4.27 -11.45
C PHE A 31 -6.29 5.53 -11.19
N LEU A 32 -6.66 6.29 -10.16
CA LEU A 32 -5.96 7.51 -9.78
C LEU A 32 -4.53 7.24 -9.31
N LEU A 33 -4.29 6.16 -8.58
CA LEU A 33 -2.96 5.74 -8.14
C LEU A 33 -2.05 5.48 -9.33
N VAL A 34 -2.50 4.70 -10.32
CA VAL A 34 -1.71 4.42 -11.52
C VAL A 34 -1.47 5.73 -12.28
N ARG A 35 -2.53 6.49 -12.55
CA ARG A 35 -2.46 7.74 -13.31
C ARG A 35 -1.48 8.74 -12.68
N ASP A 36 -1.65 9.04 -11.39
CA ASP A 36 -0.85 10.05 -10.68
C ASP A 36 0.61 9.60 -10.50
N THR A 37 0.88 8.29 -10.41
CA THR A 37 2.24 7.74 -10.38
C THR A 37 3.00 8.05 -11.68
N TRP A 38 2.34 7.95 -12.83
CA TRP A 38 2.93 8.28 -14.13
C TRP A 38 3.06 9.80 -14.37
N HIS A 39 2.14 10.61 -13.81
CA HIS A 39 2.25 12.08 -13.87
C HIS A 39 3.38 12.65 -13.00
N GLY A 40 3.73 11.98 -11.90
CA GLY A 40 4.78 12.42 -10.98
C GLY A 40 6.22 12.38 -11.52
N LEU A 41 6.42 11.87 -12.74
CA LEU A 41 7.71 11.86 -13.45
C LEU A 41 7.89 13.17 -14.23
N PRO A 42 9.02 13.89 -14.12
CA PRO A 42 9.23 15.17 -14.80
C PRO A 42 9.20 15.00 -16.33
N ALA A 43 8.40 15.82 -16.99
CA ALA A 43 8.41 16.01 -18.44
C ALA A 43 8.80 17.47 -18.72
N HIS A 44 9.91 17.69 -19.42
CA HIS A 44 10.21 19.00 -20.00
C HIS A 44 9.70 19.03 -21.45
N GLY A 45 8.98 20.11 -21.83
CA GLY A 45 8.62 20.42 -23.21
C GLY A 45 7.27 19.87 -23.73
N ALA A 46 7.07 19.96 -25.05
CA ALA A 46 5.84 19.58 -25.78
C ALA A 46 5.38 18.11 -25.59
N SER A 47 6.24 17.29 -24.98
CA SER A 47 5.99 15.88 -24.65
C SER A 47 5.08 15.67 -23.43
N ALA A 48 4.77 16.72 -22.65
CA ALA A 48 3.90 16.63 -21.48
C ALA A 48 2.47 16.16 -21.84
N GLY A 49 1.89 16.68 -22.94
CA GLY A 49 0.55 16.28 -23.38
C GLY A 49 0.46 14.82 -23.83
N CYS A 50 1.52 14.29 -24.45
CA CYS A 50 1.60 12.88 -24.86
C CYS A 50 1.68 11.95 -23.65
N ARG A 51 2.43 12.35 -22.60
CA ARG A 51 2.54 11.57 -21.36
C ARG A 51 1.23 11.53 -20.57
N CYS A 52 0.48 12.63 -20.52
CA CYS A 52 -0.83 12.63 -19.87
C CYS A 52 -1.78 11.63 -20.54
N ARG A 53 -1.84 11.65 -21.88
CA ARG A 53 -2.66 10.70 -22.64
C ARG A 53 -2.20 9.25 -22.45
N PHE A 54 -0.89 9.01 -22.40
CA PHE A 54 -0.34 7.69 -22.11
C PHE A 54 -0.67 7.23 -20.69
N ALA A 55 -0.55 8.10 -19.69
CA ALA A 55 -0.88 7.81 -18.30
C ALA A 55 -2.37 7.45 -18.13
N ASP A 56 -3.26 8.22 -18.78
CA ASP A 56 -4.70 7.93 -18.80
C ASP A 56 -4.97 6.57 -19.46
N THR A 57 -4.34 6.31 -20.61
CA THR A 57 -4.49 5.03 -21.33
C THR A 57 -3.99 3.86 -20.49
N ALA A 58 -2.80 3.99 -19.89
CA ALA A 58 -2.22 2.96 -19.02
C ALA A 58 -3.08 2.72 -17.77
N ALA A 59 -3.61 3.78 -17.15
CA ALA A 59 -4.51 3.67 -16.01
C ALA A 59 -5.83 3.00 -16.38
N THR A 60 -6.41 3.29 -17.54
CA THR A 60 -7.62 2.62 -18.04
C THR A 60 -7.36 1.14 -18.29
N TRP A 61 -6.25 0.78 -18.94
CA TRP A 61 -5.89 -0.61 -19.16
C TRP A 61 -5.61 -1.35 -17.85
N ALA A 62 -4.86 -0.73 -16.94
CA ALA A 62 -4.61 -1.30 -15.61
C ALA A 62 -5.91 -1.54 -14.86
N LEU A 63 -6.82 -0.55 -14.86
CA LEU A 63 -8.13 -0.68 -14.25
C LEU A 63 -8.94 -1.81 -14.89
N PHE A 64 -8.97 -1.90 -16.22
CA PHE A 64 -9.64 -2.96 -16.94
C PHE A 64 -9.11 -4.34 -16.53
N PHE A 65 -7.80 -4.56 -16.59
CA PHE A 65 -7.20 -5.84 -16.19
C PHE A 65 -7.44 -6.16 -14.71
N TYR A 66 -7.33 -5.16 -13.82
CA TYR A 66 -7.58 -5.36 -12.40
C TYR A 66 -9.06 -5.68 -12.10
N SER A 67 -10.00 -5.03 -12.77
CA SER A 67 -11.45 -5.26 -12.61
C SER A 67 -11.89 -6.61 -13.16
N PHE A 68 -11.27 -7.09 -14.25
CA PHE A 68 -11.64 -8.35 -14.90
C PHE A 68 -10.71 -9.52 -14.60
N ALA A 69 -9.70 -9.32 -13.75
CA ALA A 69 -8.84 -10.41 -13.28
C ALA A 69 -9.70 -11.50 -12.63
N PRO A 70 -9.69 -12.75 -13.15
CA PRO A 70 -10.56 -13.82 -12.65
C PRO A 70 -10.43 -14.05 -11.13
N LEU A 71 -9.20 -13.92 -10.61
CA LEU A 71 -8.91 -14.05 -9.18
C LEU A 71 -9.62 -12.97 -8.35
N ASN A 72 -9.63 -11.72 -8.81
CA ASN A 72 -10.29 -10.61 -8.10
C ASN A 72 -11.81 -10.76 -8.13
N LEU A 73 -12.38 -11.17 -9.27
CA LEU A 73 -13.82 -11.42 -9.41
C LEU A 73 -14.29 -12.58 -8.53
N PHE A 74 -13.49 -13.65 -8.46
CA PHE A 74 -13.79 -14.79 -7.61
C PHE A 74 -13.65 -14.41 -6.12
N ALA A 75 -12.48 -13.90 -5.71
CA ALA A 75 -12.20 -13.58 -4.31
C ALA A 75 -13.10 -12.47 -3.75
N SER A 76 -13.60 -11.55 -4.58
CA SER A 76 -14.51 -10.49 -4.13
C SER A 76 -15.93 -10.97 -3.81
N ARG A 77 -16.32 -12.15 -4.31
CA ARG A 77 -17.62 -12.77 -4.05
C ARG A 77 -17.57 -13.76 -2.89
N GLU A 78 -16.38 -14.14 -2.48
CA GLU A 78 -16.17 -15.00 -1.32
C GLU A 78 -16.08 -14.18 -0.04
N PHE A 79 -16.42 -14.80 1.09
CA PHE A 79 -16.27 -14.18 2.39
C PHE A 79 -14.82 -14.27 2.87
N MET A 80 -13.90 -13.71 2.06
CA MET A 80 -12.45 -13.72 2.31
C MET A 80 -11.94 -12.34 2.75
N PRO A 81 -10.96 -12.28 3.67
CA PRO A 81 -10.36 -11.02 4.13
C PRO A 81 -9.43 -10.36 3.10
N ASP A 82 -9.03 -11.11 2.06
CA ASP A 82 -8.07 -10.70 1.03
C ASP A 82 -8.49 -9.43 0.29
N VAL A 83 -9.67 -9.44 -0.32
CA VAL A 83 -10.17 -8.31 -1.12
C VAL A 83 -10.42 -7.07 -0.27
N PRO A 84 -11.06 -7.15 0.91
CA PRO A 84 -11.16 -6.02 1.84
C PRO A 84 -9.81 -5.43 2.22
N SER A 85 -8.84 -6.27 2.63
CA SER A 85 -7.51 -5.80 3.04
C SER A 85 -6.79 -5.11 1.87
N LEU A 86 -6.77 -5.73 0.70
CA LEU A 86 -6.12 -5.20 -0.49
C LEU A 86 -6.78 -3.90 -0.98
N SER A 87 -8.11 -3.82 -0.97
CA SER A 87 -8.87 -2.61 -1.34
C SER A 87 -8.50 -1.42 -0.45
N LEU A 88 -8.46 -1.62 0.87
CA LEU A 88 -8.05 -0.60 1.82
C LEU A 88 -6.57 -0.22 1.64
N ALA A 89 -5.71 -1.20 1.35
CA ALA A 89 -4.30 -0.96 1.10
C ALA A 89 -4.08 -0.09 -0.15
N ILE A 90 -4.80 -0.33 -1.24
CA ILE A 90 -4.79 0.52 -2.46
C ILE A 90 -5.22 1.95 -2.14
N ILE A 91 -6.33 2.11 -1.42
CA ILE A 91 -6.85 3.43 -1.02
C ILE A 91 -5.82 4.16 -0.14
N GLY A 92 -5.25 3.46 0.85
CA GLY A 92 -4.21 4.01 1.71
C GLY A 92 -2.95 4.41 0.95
N LEU A 93 -2.52 3.61 -0.02
CA LEU A 93 -1.37 3.90 -0.87
C LEU A 93 -1.61 5.13 -1.74
N TYR A 94 -2.82 5.28 -2.29
CA TYR A 94 -3.20 6.48 -3.03
C TYR A 94 -3.12 7.74 -2.16
N PHE A 95 -3.68 7.72 -0.95
CA PHE A 95 -3.57 8.87 -0.05
C PHE A 95 -2.12 9.17 0.35
N PHE A 96 -1.27 8.15 0.47
CA PHE A 96 0.15 8.34 0.71
C PHE A 96 0.85 9.02 -0.48
N LEU A 97 0.51 8.62 -1.70
CA LEU A 97 0.99 9.25 -2.93
C LEU A 97 0.58 10.74 -2.96
N ARG A 98 -0.67 11.06 -2.61
CA ARG A 98 -1.17 12.45 -2.53
C ARG A 98 -0.47 13.27 -1.44
N TYR A 99 -0.14 12.67 -0.31
CA TYR A 99 0.73 13.29 0.70
C TYR A 99 2.12 13.62 0.12
N GLY A 100 2.74 12.67 -0.60
CA GLY A 100 4.02 12.88 -1.26
C GLY A 100 4.01 14.03 -2.28
N HIS A 101 2.95 14.12 -3.08
CA HIS A 101 2.74 15.26 -4.00
C HIS A 101 2.54 16.58 -3.27
N ALA A 102 1.66 16.63 -2.25
CA ALA A 102 1.39 17.86 -1.51
C ALA A 102 2.64 18.46 -0.86
N ILE A 103 3.54 17.62 -0.34
CA ILE A 103 4.82 18.06 0.23
C ILE A 103 5.82 18.47 -0.84
N ARG A 104 5.81 17.79 -1.98
CA ARG A 104 6.68 18.14 -3.09
C ARG A 104 6.29 19.52 -3.64
N ASP A 105 4.99 19.75 -3.85
CA ASP A 105 4.46 21.00 -4.38
C ASP A 105 4.74 22.16 -3.43
N SER A 106 4.56 21.97 -2.12
CA SER A 106 4.88 22.99 -1.11
C SER A 106 6.38 23.33 -1.03
N ARG A 107 7.26 22.41 -1.46
CA ARG A 107 8.72 22.65 -1.56
C ARG A 107 9.15 23.26 -2.89
N ILE A 108 8.48 22.93 -3.99
CA ILE A 108 8.77 23.45 -5.33
C ILE A 108 8.32 24.91 -5.48
N ALA A 109 7.29 25.33 -4.73
CA ALA A 109 6.95 26.74 -4.54
C ALA A 109 8.17 27.51 -3.97
N TRP A 110 9.02 28.01 -4.88
CA TRP A 110 10.06 28.98 -4.61
C TRP A 110 9.44 30.20 -3.92
N PRO A 111 10.14 30.93 -3.03
CA PRO A 111 9.61 32.14 -2.43
C PRO A 111 9.43 33.20 -3.52
N ARG A 112 8.30 33.14 -4.23
CA ARG A 112 7.69 34.35 -4.77
C ARG A 112 7.38 35.17 -3.53
N ALA A 113 8.00 36.34 -3.42
CA ALA A 113 8.18 37.11 -2.19
C ALA A 113 6.89 37.54 -1.44
N GLU A 114 5.74 37.01 -1.82
CA GLU A 114 4.41 37.34 -1.31
C GLU A 114 3.58 36.11 -0.92
N GLU A 115 4.13 34.88 -0.93
CA GLU A 115 3.36 33.74 -0.41
C GLU A 115 3.22 33.89 1.11
N SER A 116 2.01 34.22 1.54
CA SER A 116 1.68 34.47 2.94
C SER A 116 2.02 33.24 3.76
N LYS A 117 2.60 33.42 4.96
CA LYS A 117 2.81 32.32 5.94
C LYS A 117 1.55 31.44 6.10
N ARG A 118 0.36 32.03 5.88
CA ARG A 118 -0.93 31.36 5.92
C ARG A 118 -1.11 30.29 4.83
N ASP A 119 -0.62 30.54 3.61
CA ASP A 119 -0.80 29.63 2.47
C ASP A 119 0.10 28.40 2.61
N ARG A 120 1.33 28.60 3.12
CA ARG A 120 2.23 27.49 3.49
C ARG A 120 1.65 26.61 4.59
N ALA A 121 1.16 27.22 5.67
CA ALA A 121 0.53 26.48 6.77
C ALA A 121 -0.71 25.70 6.32
N ASN A 122 -1.47 26.26 5.37
CA ASN A 122 -2.62 25.57 4.79
C ASN A 122 -2.18 24.33 3.98
N GLY A 123 -1.15 24.45 3.14
CA GLY A 123 -0.59 23.33 2.37
C GLY A 123 -0.07 22.18 3.24
N GLU A 124 0.65 22.50 4.32
CA GLU A 124 1.12 21.51 5.30
C GLU A 124 -0.04 20.82 6.03
N SER A 125 -1.09 21.57 6.38
CA SER A 125 -2.28 20.99 7.01
C SER A 125 -3.02 20.01 6.09
N VAL A 126 -3.07 20.31 4.78
CA VAL A 126 -3.68 19.45 3.77
C VAL A 126 -2.86 18.18 3.60
N ALA A 127 -1.52 18.29 3.52
CA ALA A 127 -0.64 17.12 3.49
C ALA A 127 -0.84 16.22 4.72
N GLY A 128 -0.92 16.80 5.92
CA GLY A 128 -1.19 16.07 7.15
C GLY A 128 -2.50 15.27 7.12
N ARG A 129 -3.58 15.84 6.55
CA ARG A 129 -4.86 15.14 6.39
C ARG A 129 -4.74 13.91 5.51
N TRP A 130 -4.01 14.00 4.39
CA TRP A 130 -3.77 12.85 3.51
C TRP A 130 -2.94 11.76 4.19
N LEU A 131 -1.94 12.15 4.98
CA LEU A 131 -1.12 11.22 5.74
C LEU A 131 -1.93 10.45 6.78
N ILE A 132 -2.79 11.15 7.53
CA ILE A 132 -3.65 10.53 8.55
C ILE A 132 -4.66 9.57 7.90
N ALA A 133 -5.28 9.99 6.79
CA ALA A 133 -6.19 9.12 6.04
C ALA A 133 -5.46 7.85 5.57
N SER A 134 -4.29 8.00 4.97
CA SER A 134 -3.44 6.88 4.54
C SER A 134 -3.12 5.92 5.69
N ALA A 135 -2.66 6.47 6.83
CA ALA A 135 -2.31 5.68 8.01
C ALA A 135 -3.50 4.86 8.50
N GLY A 136 -4.70 5.45 8.56
CA GLY A 136 -5.92 4.76 8.98
C GLY A 136 -6.29 3.59 8.06
N PHE A 137 -6.25 3.81 6.75
CA PHE A 137 -6.57 2.76 5.76
C PHE A 137 -5.55 1.62 5.77
N ILE A 138 -4.26 1.92 5.86
CA ILE A 138 -3.20 0.89 5.91
C ILE A 138 -3.22 0.15 7.24
N SER A 139 -3.45 0.85 8.36
CA SER A 139 -3.65 0.25 9.67
C SER A 139 -4.79 -0.77 9.65
N LEU A 140 -5.94 -0.38 9.08
CA LEU A 140 -7.08 -1.29 8.94
C LEU A 140 -6.78 -2.46 8.00
N ALA A 141 -6.06 -2.23 6.90
CA ALA A 141 -5.65 -3.29 5.98
C ALA A 141 -4.77 -4.34 6.67
N LEU A 142 -3.79 -3.90 7.47
CA LEU A 142 -2.91 -4.77 8.26
C LEU A 142 -3.69 -5.52 9.35
N LEU A 143 -4.64 -4.86 10.00
CA LEU A 143 -5.47 -5.45 11.05
C LEU A 143 -6.33 -6.61 10.50
N ILE A 144 -6.79 -6.48 9.25
CA ILE A 144 -7.54 -7.52 8.56
C ILE A 144 -6.63 -8.68 8.17
N LYS A 145 -5.45 -8.40 7.62
CA LYS A 145 -4.53 -9.43 7.13
C LYS A 145 -3.07 -8.97 7.19
N LEU A 146 -2.30 -9.59 8.09
CA LEU A 146 -0.87 -9.31 8.27
C LEU A 146 -0.01 -9.42 6.98
N PRO A 147 -0.19 -10.42 6.09
CA PRO A 147 0.52 -10.47 4.81
C PRO A 147 0.46 -9.21 3.95
N THR A 148 -0.55 -8.34 4.16
CA THR A 148 -0.65 -7.04 3.47
C THR A 148 0.50 -6.10 3.83
N ALA A 149 1.32 -6.42 4.83
CA ALA A 149 2.58 -5.74 5.14
C ALA A 149 3.55 -5.65 3.95
N ILE A 150 3.38 -6.49 2.91
CA ILE A 150 4.12 -6.36 1.64
C ILE A 150 3.92 -4.97 1.00
N ILE A 151 2.81 -4.27 1.29
CA ILE A 151 2.61 -2.88 0.83
C ILE A 151 3.60 -1.87 1.45
N GLY A 152 4.34 -2.28 2.48
CA GLY A 152 5.47 -1.51 2.99
C GLY A 152 6.52 -1.19 1.93
N ALA A 153 6.72 -2.07 0.94
CA ALA A 153 7.67 -1.84 -0.16
C ALA A 153 7.28 -0.64 -1.06
N PRO A 154 6.07 -0.59 -1.67
CA PRO A 154 5.66 0.58 -2.44
C PRO A 154 5.53 1.84 -1.57
N LEU A 155 5.15 1.75 -0.29
CA LEU A 155 5.14 2.90 0.61
C LEU A 155 6.54 3.47 0.84
N LEU A 156 7.53 2.61 1.08
CA LEU A 156 8.92 3.03 1.22
C LEU A 156 9.43 3.69 -0.06
N TYR A 157 9.11 3.11 -1.23
CA TYR A 157 9.44 3.72 -2.51
C TYR A 157 8.84 5.13 -2.65
N LEU A 158 7.55 5.32 -2.33
CA LEU A 158 6.90 6.62 -2.38
C LEU A 158 7.48 7.60 -1.36
N ALA A 159 7.85 7.13 -0.16
CA ALA A 159 8.47 7.97 0.86
C ALA A 159 9.84 8.46 0.40
N VAL A 160 10.65 7.57 -0.18
CA VAL A 160 11.94 7.91 -0.81
C VAL A 160 11.70 8.90 -1.94
N ALA A 161 10.74 8.65 -2.83
CA ALA A 161 10.43 9.53 -3.96
C ALA A 161 9.90 10.91 -3.52
N ALA A 162 9.24 11.02 -2.37
CA ALA A 162 8.79 12.29 -1.81
C ALA A 162 9.94 13.10 -1.18
N VAL A 163 10.98 12.43 -0.70
CA VAL A 163 12.18 13.04 -0.09
C VAL A 163 13.28 13.34 -1.12
N TYR A 164 13.31 12.57 -2.21
CA TYR A 164 14.25 12.75 -3.31
C TYR A 164 13.99 14.09 -4.01
N ASP A 165 14.93 15.04 -3.86
CA ASP A 165 14.85 16.39 -4.40
C ASP A 165 15.49 16.45 -5.79
N HIS A 166 14.73 16.90 -6.79
CA HIS A 166 15.23 17.07 -8.16
C HIS A 166 16.28 18.18 -8.28
N ARG A 167 16.40 19.10 -7.30
CA ARG A 167 17.44 20.15 -7.31
C ARG A 167 18.86 19.57 -7.26
N THR A 168 19.04 18.36 -6.74
CA THR A 168 20.34 17.67 -6.71
C THR A 168 20.85 17.28 -8.11
N LEU A 169 19.95 17.15 -9.09
CA LEU A 169 20.31 16.89 -10.50
C LEU A 169 20.73 18.17 -11.25
N SER A 170 20.16 19.32 -10.90
CA SER A 170 20.43 20.60 -11.58
C SER A 170 21.79 21.21 -11.26
N ASN A 171 22.39 20.88 -10.10
CA ASN A 171 23.64 21.50 -9.62
C ASN A 171 24.90 20.62 -9.83
N GLY A 172 24.93 19.72 -10.82
CA GLY A 172 26.15 18.99 -11.17
C GLY A 172 26.34 17.63 -10.46
N GLY A 173 25.29 16.82 -10.43
CA GLY A 173 25.43 15.39 -10.78
C GLY A 173 26.16 14.45 -9.81
N ARG A 174 25.98 14.57 -8.49
CA ARG A 174 26.23 13.42 -7.59
C ARG A 174 24.91 12.83 -7.12
N ARG A 175 24.68 11.57 -7.45
CA ARG A 175 23.57 10.80 -6.84
C ARG A 175 23.78 10.84 -5.32
N PRO A 176 22.80 11.27 -4.53
CA PRO A 176 22.92 11.22 -3.08
C PRO A 176 23.16 9.78 -2.65
N ALA A 177 24.05 9.57 -1.68
CA ALA A 177 24.29 8.24 -1.16
C ALA A 177 22.99 7.70 -0.54
N LEU A 178 22.78 6.37 -0.59
CA LEU A 178 21.62 5.75 0.06
C LEU A 178 21.52 6.13 1.55
N GLN A 179 22.67 6.30 2.20
CA GLN A 179 22.77 6.76 3.58
C GLN A 179 22.13 8.15 3.78
N ASP A 180 22.39 9.10 2.89
CA ASP A 180 21.81 10.44 2.98
C ASP A 180 20.28 10.43 2.82
N LEU A 181 19.75 9.56 1.95
CA LEU A 181 18.31 9.38 1.78
C LEU A 181 17.67 8.78 3.04
N LEU A 182 18.31 7.77 3.64
CA LEU A 182 17.83 7.16 4.87
C LEU A 182 17.83 8.15 6.04
N VAL A 183 18.90 8.94 6.21
CA VAL A 183 18.95 9.99 7.24
C VAL A 183 17.83 10.99 7.04
N ARG A 184 17.56 11.43 5.81
CA ARG A 184 16.45 12.35 5.52
C ARG A 184 15.07 11.74 5.76
N LEU A 185 14.90 10.44 5.52
CA LEU A 185 13.65 9.74 5.84
C LEU A 185 13.44 9.66 7.35
N VAL A 186 14.46 9.21 8.08
CA VAL A 186 14.44 9.06 9.54
C VAL A 186 14.32 10.41 10.25
N ALA A 187 14.84 11.49 9.68
CA ALA A 187 14.70 12.82 10.26
C ALA A 187 13.26 13.36 10.23
N ARG A 188 12.35 12.75 9.45
CA ARG A 188 10.97 13.24 9.31
C ARG A 188 10.05 12.62 10.36
N TRP A 189 9.75 13.42 11.38
CA TRP A 189 8.78 13.08 12.43
C TRP A 189 7.41 12.64 11.88
N GLU A 190 6.93 13.25 10.80
CA GLU A 190 5.65 12.88 10.16
C GLU A 190 5.59 11.41 9.76
N LEU A 191 6.70 10.86 9.24
CA LEU A 191 6.78 9.45 8.85
C LEU A 191 6.79 8.52 10.06
N TRP A 192 7.36 8.97 11.18
CA TRP A 192 7.29 8.26 12.46
C TRP A 192 5.88 8.25 13.02
N LEU A 193 5.18 9.38 12.96
CA LEU A 193 3.78 9.46 13.36
C LEU A 193 2.90 8.57 12.47
N PHE A 194 3.14 8.57 11.16
CA PHE A 194 2.50 7.64 10.23
C PHE A 194 2.77 6.18 10.60
N ALA A 195 4.03 5.81 10.84
CA ALA A 195 4.41 4.46 11.22
C ALA A 195 3.77 4.04 12.55
N LEU A 196 3.71 4.94 13.53
CA LEU A 196 3.07 4.71 14.82
C LEU A 196 1.57 4.43 14.66
N ILE A 197 0.83 5.28 13.94
CA ILE A 197 -0.62 5.10 13.71
C ILE A 197 -0.89 3.84 12.88
N THR A 198 -0.02 3.53 11.94
CA THR A 198 -0.19 2.39 11.03
C THR A 198 0.11 1.06 11.72
N LEU A 199 1.15 0.99 12.55
CA LEU A 199 1.65 -0.25 13.12
C LEU A 199 1.16 -0.51 14.55
N ALA A 200 0.91 0.52 15.36
CA ALA A 200 0.54 0.30 16.76
C ALA A 200 -0.79 -0.46 16.93
N PRO A 201 -1.90 -0.09 16.24
CA PRO A 201 -3.16 -0.82 16.41
C PRO A 201 -3.07 -2.29 15.95
N PRO A 202 -2.51 -2.62 14.77
CA PRO A 202 -2.29 -4.00 14.37
C PRO A 202 -1.36 -4.77 15.32
N ALA A 203 -0.27 -4.14 15.78
CA ALA A 203 0.67 -4.78 16.70
C ALA A 203 -0.01 -5.15 18.03
N ILE A 204 -0.78 -4.24 18.63
CA ILE A 204 -1.52 -4.49 19.87
C ILE A 204 -2.54 -5.62 19.67
N TRP A 205 -3.28 -5.60 18.56
CA TRP A 205 -4.27 -6.63 18.27
C TRP A 205 -3.67 -8.01 18.05
N TYR A 206 -2.63 -8.11 17.22
CA TYR A 206 -1.96 -9.39 16.96
C TYR A 206 -1.23 -9.92 18.19
N TRP A 207 -0.66 -9.04 19.01
CA TRP A 207 -0.10 -9.40 20.30
C TRP A 207 -1.17 -10.01 21.21
N HIS A 208 -2.32 -9.33 21.35
CA HIS A 208 -3.44 -9.85 22.13
C HIS A 208 -3.96 -11.18 21.59
N ALA A 209 -4.11 -11.32 20.27
CA ALA A 209 -4.52 -12.56 19.63
C ALA A 209 -3.52 -13.70 19.88
N HIS A 210 -2.22 -13.40 19.92
CA HIS A 210 -1.17 -14.34 20.26
C HIS A 210 -1.31 -14.82 21.72
N GLU A 211 -1.48 -13.90 22.68
CA GLU A 211 -1.71 -14.26 24.09
C GLU A 211 -2.95 -15.14 24.28
N VAL A 212 -4.04 -14.84 23.58
CA VAL A 212 -5.28 -15.64 23.63
C VAL A 212 -5.03 -17.04 23.05
N ALA A 213 -4.29 -17.14 21.95
CA ALA A 213 -3.97 -18.42 21.33
C ALA A 213 -3.07 -19.31 22.20
N GLU A 214 -2.26 -18.73 23.08
CA GLU A 214 -1.44 -19.47 24.05
C GLU A 214 -2.24 -19.90 25.29
N LYS A 215 -3.21 -19.08 25.74
CA LYS A 215 -4.01 -19.33 26.95
C LYS A 215 -5.08 -20.41 26.80
N PHE A 216 -5.63 -20.61 25.60
CA PHE A 216 -6.70 -21.59 25.37
C PHE A 216 -6.22 -22.81 24.56
N TYR A 217 -5.93 -23.89 25.28
CA TYR A 217 -5.66 -25.22 24.70
C TYR A 217 -6.97 -25.84 24.16
N PRO A 218 -7.00 -26.52 22.99
CA PRO A 218 -5.91 -26.88 22.09
C PRO A 218 -5.78 -25.87 20.93
N HIS A 219 -4.72 -25.05 20.92
CA HIS A 219 -4.18 -24.22 19.82
C HIS A 219 -5.08 -24.03 18.57
N HIS A 220 -6.29 -23.48 18.76
CA HIS A 220 -7.37 -23.57 17.77
C HIS A 220 -7.11 -22.83 16.45
N PHE A 221 -6.03 -22.05 16.36
CA PHE A 221 -5.71 -21.25 15.16
C PHE A 221 -4.46 -21.68 14.39
N PHE A 222 -3.58 -22.55 14.92
CA PHE A 222 -2.27 -22.84 14.28
C PHE A 222 -1.79 -24.31 14.37
N GLY A 223 -2.67 -25.26 14.65
CA GLY A 223 -2.30 -26.67 14.77
C GLY A 223 -1.45 -26.95 16.01
N ALA A 224 -1.01 -28.21 16.17
CA ALA A 224 -0.42 -28.73 17.41
C ALA A 224 0.88 -28.04 17.89
N GLY A 225 1.47 -27.13 17.10
CA GLY A 225 2.76 -26.48 17.40
C GLY A 225 2.70 -24.98 17.70
N GLY A 226 1.57 -24.30 17.50
CA GLY A 226 1.46 -22.83 17.59
C GLY A 226 2.25 -22.08 16.49
N ILE A 227 2.34 -20.75 16.60
CA ILE A 227 3.14 -19.92 15.68
C ILE A 227 4.62 -20.03 16.09
N ARG A 228 5.46 -20.61 15.22
CA ARG A 228 6.91 -20.69 15.45
C ARG A 228 7.68 -20.23 14.21
N ILE A 229 8.68 -19.39 14.40
CA ILE A 229 9.64 -19.09 13.33
C ILE A 229 10.54 -20.33 13.18
N MET A 230 10.48 -20.96 12.00
CA MET A 230 11.29 -22.13 11.68
C MET A 230 12.69 -21.74 11.20
N SER A 231 13.60 -22.72 11.16
CA SER A 231 14.96 -22.52 10.67
C SER A 231 14.99 -22.21 9.16
N ALA A 232 16.04 -21.52 8.71
CA ALA A 232 16.25 -21.20 7.30
C ALA A 232 16.21 -22.43 6.38
N SER A 233 16.68 -23.58 6.86
CA SER A 233 16.65 -24.85 6.11
C SER A 233 15.22 -25.38 5.90
N TRP A 234 14.29 -25.09 6.81
CA TRP A 234 12.88 -25.43 6.65
C TRP A 234 12.22 -24.58 5.55
N TYR A 235 12.47 -23.27 5.54
CA TYR A 235 12.00 -22.40 4.46
C TYR A 235 12.59 -22.77 3.09
N TRP A 236 13.87 -23.16 3.05
CA TRP A 236 14.50 -23.66 1.83
C TRP A 236 13.81 -24.91 1.27
N LYS A 237 13.38 -25.83 2.15
CA LYS A 237 12.61 -27.02 1.72
C LYS A 237 11.29 -26.62 1.06
N ILE A 238 10.58 -25.64 1.63
CA ILE A 238 9.33 -25.12 1.05
C ILE A 238 9.61 -24.46 -0.31
N ALA A 239 10.61 -23.60 -0.40
CA ALA A 239 10.99 -22.96 -1.66
C ALA A 239 11.29 -24.02 -2.74
N LYS A 240 12.10 -25.02 -2.41
CA LYS A 240 12.43 -26.13 -3.31
C LYS A 240 11.17 -26.88 -3.75
N GLN A 241 10.27 -27.22 -2.82
CA GLN A 241 9.03 -27.94 -3.11
C GLN A 241 8.07 -27.12 -4.00
N ILE A 242 7.97 -25.81 -3.77
CA ILE A 242 7.19 -24.92 -4.64
C ILE A 242 7.75 -24.93 -6.06
N THR A 243 9.07 -24.80 -6.21
CA THR A 243 9.73 -24.78 -7.54
C THR A 243 9.63 -26.13 -8.26
N THR A 244 9.81 -27.25 -7.57
CA THR A 244 9.88 -28.57 -8.22
C THR A 244 8.51 -29.24 -8.39
N SER A 245 7.58 -29.00 -7.48
CA SER A 245 6.38 -29.84 -7.34
C SER A 245 5.06 -29.06 -7.50
N SER A 246 4.99 -27.82 -7.03
CA SER A 246 3.74 -27.03 -7.13
C SER A 246 3.63 -26.26 -8.43
N LEU A 247 4.67 -25.50 -8.80
CA LEU A 247 4.67 -24.66 -9.99
C LEU A 247 5.32 -25.35 -11.19
N THR A 248 6.09 -26.42 -11.02
CA THR A 248 7.07 -26.89 -12.02
C THR A 248 8.11 -25.80 -12.37
N PRO A 249 9.33 -26.16 -12.79
CA PRO A 249 10.39 -25.17 -13.05
C PRO A 249 10.00 -24.14 -14.13
N VAL A 250 9.16 -24.53 -15.08
CA VAL A 250 8.73 -23.70 -16.20
C VAL A 250 7.74 -22.61 -15.75
N LEU A 251 6.68 -22.93 -15.01
CA LEU A 251 5.77 -21.88 -14.52
C LEU A 251 6.47 -21.03 -13.46
N PHE A 252 7.40 -21.58 -12.68
CA PHE A 252 8.21 -20.78 -11.77
C PHE A 252 9.03 -19.72 -12.53
N ALA A 253 9.71 -20.11 -13.62
CA ALA A 253 10.47 -19.19 -14.46
C ALA A 253 9.56 -18.12 -15.10
N LEU A 254 8.40 -18.52 -15.63
CA LEU A 254 7.42 -17.59 -16.20
C LEU A 254 6.85 -16.63 -15.15
N ALA A 255 6.55 -17.11 -13.94
CA ALA A 255 6.08 -16.29 -12.82
C ALA A 255 7.15 -15.29 -12.37
N THR A 256 8.42 -15.69 -12.28
CA THR A 256 9.52 -14.77 -11.94
C THR A 256 9.80 -13.73 -13.03
N ALA A 257 9.50 -14.07 -14.29
CA ALA A 257 9.60 -13.15 -15.41
C ALA A 257 8.39 -12.19 -15.52
N GLY A 258 7.38 -12.35 -14.66
CA GLY A 258 6.14 -11.56 -14.71
C GLY A 258 5.25 -11.88 -15.91
N ALA A 259 5.37 -13.08 -16.49
CA ALA A 259 4.54 -13.55 -17.59
C ALA A 259 3.20 -14.17 -17.13
N PHE A 260 2.86 -14.00 -15.85
CA PHE A 260 1.62 -14.43 -15.19
C PHE A 260 1.15 -13.36 -14.20
#